data_AF-A0A2D0HLL2-F1
#
_entry.id   AF-A0A2D0HLL2-F1
#
_cell.length_a   1.000
_cell.length_b   1.000
_cell.length_c   1.000
_cell.angle_alpha   90.00
_cell.angle_beta   90.00
_cell.angle_gamma   90.00
#
_symmetry.space_group_name_H-M   'P 1'
#
loop_
_entity.id
_entity.type
_entity.pdbx_description
1 polymer ?
#
loop_
_entity_poly.entity_id
_entity_poly.type
_entity_poly.pdbx_seq_one_letter_code
_entity_poly.pdbx_strand_id
1 'polypeptide(L)'
;MVSNDSARADNNQHLLMRLPRTLSYLETWGFGLTGHVGWIGTAPIIHAALGPKAILVWFFGTIISFLLNLQVQSLGRHWSDVAGGTPNYTTRLLKNFPGLGRYVALGYFFSWAAAPALYAIILTNLIKVNFETLGISCPETFLKVLFTAIPFILAFSGTRALALLHLFFVLPAILLLLLFCVQGVLWSAFSSANFNFSPK
;
A
#
# COMPACT_ATOMS: atom_id res chain seq x y z
N MET A 1 2.58 -48.42 -1.40
CA MET A 1 1.11 -48.27 -1.50
C MET A 1 0.68 -47.43 -0.30
N VAL A 2 0.53 -46.12 -0.48
CA VAL A 2 0.02 -45.24 0.58
C VAL A 2 -1.47 -45.53 0.70
N SER A 3 -1.91 -46.00 1.88
CA SER A 3 -3.33 -46.29 2.12
C SER A 3 -4.15 -45.02 1.89
N ASN A 4 -5.30 -45.14 1.22
CA ASN A 4 -6.23 -44.02 1.02
C ASN A 4 -6.63 -43.36 2.36
N ASP A 5 -6.53 -44.08 3.47
CA ASP A 5 -6.84 -43.55 4.82
C ASP A 5 -5.78 -42.58 5.33
N SER A 6 -4.49 -42.79 5.02
CA SER A 6 -3.44 -41.84 5.45
C SER A 6 -3.48 -40.56 4.63
N ALA A 7 -3.76 -40.65 3.32
CA ALA A 7 -3.95 -39.48 2.45
C ALA A 7 -5.20 -38.66 2.83
N ARG A 8 -6.26 -39.32 3.32
CA ARG A 8 -7.49 -38.66 3.77
C ARG A 8 -7.33 -38.00 5.15
N ALA A 9 -6.55 -38.61 6.05
CA ALA A 9 -6.20 -38.03 7.34
C ALA A 9 -5.31 -36.78 7.19
N ASP A 10 -4.32 -36.80 6.29
CA ASP A 10 -3.42 -35.68 6.02
C ASP A 10 -4.17 -34.47 5.40
N ASN A 11 -5.07 -34.74 4.46
CA ASN A 11 -5.94 -33.70 3.88
C ASN A 11 -6.88 -33.06 4.91
N ASN A 12 -7.43 -33.87 5.83
CA ASN A 12 -8.27 -33.34 6.91
C ASN A 12 -7.45 -32.51 7.92
N GLN A 13 -6.21 -32.89 8.23
CA GLN A 13 -5.32 -32.10 9.08
C GLN A 13 -4.90 -30.78 8.42
N HIS A 14 -4.62 -30.78 7.12
CA HIS A 14 -4.29 -29.56 6.37
C HIS A 14 -5.49 -28.58 6.29
N LEU A 15 -6.72 -29.10 6.17
CA LEU A 15 -7.94 -28.30 6.26
C LEU A 15 -8.17 -27.74 7.67
N LEU A 16 -7.78 -28.47 8.72
CA LEU A 16 -7.88 -28.02 10.11
C LEU A 16 -6.85 -26.94 10.49
N MET A 17 -5.69 -26.89 9.83
CA MET A 17 -4.62 -25.91 10.11
C MET A 17 -4.74 -24.60 9.32
N ARG A 18 -5.74 -24.44 8.45
CA ARG A 18 -5.93 -23.22 7.66
C ARG A 18 -6.47 -22.08 8.51
N LEU A 19 -5.89 -20.88 8.36
CA LEU A 19 -6.42 -19.70 9.04
C LEU A 19 -7.84 -19.36 8.56
N PRO A 20 -8.75 -19.05 9.48
CA PRO A 20 -10.10 -18.64 9.11
C PRO A 20 -10.07 -17.30 8.38
N ARG A 21 -10.91 -17.16 7.37
CA ARG A 21 -11.08 -15.90 6.66
C ARG A 21 -11.83 -14.91 7.55
N THR A 22 -11.18 -13.83 7.95
CA THR A 22 -11.76 -12.81 8.85
C THR A 22 -12.31 -11.59 8.11
N LEU A 23 -11.95 -11.40 6.84
CA LEU A 23 -12.35 -10.26 6.01
C LEU A 23 -13.05 -10.73 4.73
N SER A 24 -14.08 -10.02 4.30
CA SER A 24 -14.71 -10.18 2.99
C SER A 24 -13.73 -9.82 1.86
N TYR A 25 -14.08 -10.18 0.62
CA TYR A 25 -13.25 -9.84 -0.54
C TYR A 25 -13.11 -8.33 -0.71
N LEU A 26 -14.21 -7.57 -0.56
CA LEU A 26 -14.20 -6.12 -0.68
C LEU A 26 -13.34 -5.45 0.40
N GLU A 27 -13.44 -5.90 1.64
CA GLU A 27 -12.58 -5.44 2.74
C GLU A 27 -11.09 -5.74 2.45
N THR A 28 -10.80 -6.90 1.86
CA THR A 28 -9.43 -7.26 1.45
C THR A 28 -8.90 -6.36 0.33
N TRP A 29 -9.75 -6.03 -0.66
CA TRP A 29 -9.42 -5.09 -1.72
C TRP A 29 -9.16 -3.68 -1.19
N GLY A 30 -10.00 -3.19 -0.26
CA GLY A 30 -9.80 -1.90 0.40
C GLY A 30 -8.42 -1.82 1.08
N PHE A 31 -8.01 -2.90 1.76
CA PHE A 31 -6.65 -2.99 2.30
C PHE A 31 -5.58 -3.02 1.21
N GLY A 32 -5.72 -3.86 0.18
CA GLY A 32 -4.73 -3.94 -0.91
C GLY A 32 -4.50 -2.60 -1.64
N LEU A 33 -5.53 -1.74 -1.66
CA LEU A 33 -5.48 -0.46 -2.31
C LEU A 33 -4.85 0.67 -1.47
N THR A 34 -4.75 0.53 -0.14
CA THR A 34 -4.20 1.62 0.69
C THR A 34 -2.81 2.07 0.31
N GLY A 35 -1.92 1.14 -0.02
CA GLY A 35 -0.56 1.46 -0.45
C GLY A 35 -0.54 2.38 -1.68
N HIS A 36 -1.59 2.39 -2.50
CA HIS A 36 -1.65 3.21 -3.70
C HIS A 36 -1.88 4.68 -3.41
N VAL A 37 -2.62 5.01 -2.34
CA VAL A 37 -2.86 6.41 -1.93
C VAL A 37 -1.54 7.10 -1.57
N GLY A 38 -0.56 6.35 -1.05
CA GLY A 38 0.76 6.87 -0.73
C GLY A 38 1.53 7.43 -1.92
N TRP A 39 1.25 6.96 -3.13
CA TRP A 39 1.94 7.42 -4.34
C TRP A 39 1.64 8.89 -4.69
N ILE A 40 0.57 9.48 -4.15
CA ILE A 40 0.28 10.91 -4.34
C ILE A 40 1.42 11.77 -3.80
N GLY A 41 2.10 11.33 -2.74
CA GLY A 41 3.23 12.07 -2.15
C GLY A 41 4.55 11.87 -2.90
N THR A 42 4.82 10.67 -3.40
CA THR A 42 6.11 10.30 -4.02
C THR A 42 6.15 10.53 -5.53
N ALA A 43 5.03 10.30 -6.23
CA ALA A 43 5.01 10.40 -7.69
C ALA A 43 5.35 11.81 -8.21
N PRO A 44 4.80 12.92 -7.65
CA PRO A 44 5.16 14.26 -8.09
C PRO A 44 6.65 14.57 -7.89
N ILE A 45 7.24 14.11 -6.78
CA ILE A 45 8.66 14.34 -6.47
C ILE A 45 9.56 13.60 -7.47
N ILE A 46 9.24 12.35 -7.78
CA ILE A 46 9.98 11.56 -8.78
C ILE A 46 9.87 12.20 -10.16
N HIS A 47 8.67 12.65 -10.54
CA HIS A 47 8.47 13.37 -11.81
C HIS A 47 9.18 14.73 -11.85
N ALA A 48 9.24 15.47 -10.74
CA ALA A 48 9.99 16.72 -10.65
C ALA A 48 11.49 16.49 -10.83
N ALA A 49 12.03 15.39 -10.27
CA ALA A 49 13.45 15.07 -10.36
C ALA A 49 13.88 14.46 -11.71
N LEU A 50 13.04 13.60 -12.30
CA LEU A 50 13.39 12.82 -13.49
C LEU A 50 12.69 13.29 -14.78
N GLY A 51 11.71 14.19 -14.67
CA GLY A 51 10.91 14.65 -15.81
C GLY A 51 10.22 13.48 -16.53
N PRO A 52 10.23 13.47 -17.88
CA PRO A 52 9.65 12.38 -18.67
C PRO A 52 10.27 11.01 -18.40
N LYS A 53 11.54 10.95 -17.95
CA LYS A 53 12.24 9.68 -17.68
C LYS A 53 11.64 8.92 -16.48
N ALA A 54 10.85 9.58 -15.64
CA ALA A 54 10.11 8.93 -14.55
C ALA A 54 9.27 7.75 -15.03
N ILE A 55 8.78 7.76 -16.29
CA ILE A 55 8.00 6.66 -16.85
C ILE A 55 8.76 5.33 -16.84
N LEU A 56 10.09 5.34 -16.98
CA LEU A 56 10.90 4.12 -16.92
C LEU A 56 10.89 3.53 -15.52
N VAL A 57 10.97 4.38 -14.49
CA VAL A 57 10.88 3.95 -13.08
C VAL A 57 9.53 3.29 -12.83
N TRP A 58 8.45 3.88 -13.33
CA TRP A 58 7.09 3.33 -13.16
C TRP A 58 6.91 2.03 -13.92
N PHE A 59 7.37 1.96 -15.16
CA PHE A 59 7.21 0.78 -16.00
C PHE A 59 7.94 -0.43 -15.39
N PHE A 60 9.24 -0.29 -15.13
CA PHE A 60 10.02 -1.38 -14.52
C PHE A 60 9.59 -1.67 -13.09
N GLY A 61 9.32 -0.63 -12.29
CA GLY A 61 8.83 -0.78 -10.92
C GLY A 61 7.52 -1.56 -10.85
N THR A 62 6.60 -1.32 -11.78
CA THR A 62 5.32 -2.04 -11.86
C THR A 62 5.52 -3.50 -12.22
N ILE A 63 6.36 -3.81 -13.21
CA ILE A 63 6.66 -5.20 -13.60
C ILE A 63 7.24 -5.98 -12.43
N ILE A 64 8.28 -5.43 -11.78
CA ILE A 64 8.92 -6.08 -10.63
C ILE A 64 7.90 -6.25 -9.49
N SER A 65 7.12 -5.21 -9.18
CA SER A 65 6.11 -5.26 -8.13
C SER A 65 5.04 -6.31 -8.41
N PHE A 66 4.59 -6.44 -9.66
CA PHE A 66 3.63 -7.45 -10.07
C PHE A 66 4.18 -8.86 -9.85
N LEU A 67 5.42 -9.13 -10.30
CA LEU A 67 6.08 -10.42 -10.09
C LEU A 67 6.26 -10.75 -8.60
N LEU A 68 6.62 -9.76 -7.78
CA LEU A 68 6.71 -9.94 -6.33
C LEU A 68 5.34 -10.28 -5.72
N ASN A 69 4.27 -9.59 -6.13
CA ASN A 69 2.92 -9.88 -5.64
C ASN A 69 2.48 -11.32 -5.98
N LEU A 70 2.81 -11.83 -7.18
CA LEU A 70 2.55 -13.22 -7.55
C LEU A 70 3.30 -14.20 -6.66
N GLN A 71 4.56 -13.91 -6.33
CA GLN A 71 5.34 -14.74 -5.40
C GLN A 71 4.72 -14.75 -4.00
N VAL A 72 4.36 -13.59 -3.45
CA VAL A 72 3.69 -13.50 -2.14
C VAL A 72 2.35 -14.23 -2.15
N GLN A 73 1.59 -14.13 -3.24
CA GLN A 73 0.34 -14.88 -3.40
C GLN A 73 0.58 -16.39 -3.40
N SER A 74 1.59 -16.86 -4.12
CA SER A 74 1.97 -18.28 -4.16
C SER A 74 2.35 -18.79 -2.76
N LEU A 75 3.17 -18.02 -2.03
CA LEU A 75 3.57 -18.34 -0.65
C LEU A 75 2.37 -18.40 0.31
N GLY A 76 1.42 -17.46 0.20
CA GLY A 76 0.21 -17.48 1.03
C GLY A 76 -0.75 -18.63 0.72
N ARG A 77 -0.72 -19.18 -0.49
CA ARG A 77 -1.44 -20.42 -0.82
C ARG A 77 -0.72 -21.66 -0.27
N HIS A 78 0.61 -21.65 -0.29
CA HIS A 78 1.43 -22.75 0.20
C HIS A 78 1.42 -22.86 1.74
N TRP A 79 1.48 -21.74 2.45
CA TRP A 79 1.43 -21.67 3.91
C TRP A 79 0.16 -20.97 4.40
N SER A 80 -0.98 -21.63 4.19
CA SER A 80 -2.29 -21.10 4.53
C SER A 80 -2.60 -21.04 6.04
N ASP A 81 -1.70 -21.59 6.85
CA ASP A 81 -1.69 -21.58 8.32
C ASP A 81 -0.98 -20.36 8.92
N VAL A 82 -0.41 -19.48 8.09
CA VAL A 82 0.45 -18.37 8.53
C VAL A 82 -0.20 -17.01 8.31
N ALA A 83 -0.28 -16.22 9.38
CA ALA A 83 -0.63 -14.81 9.31
C ALA A 83 0.66 -13.96 9.31
N GLY A 84 0.57 -12.66 8.99
CA GLY A 84 1.72 -11.74 9.09
C GLY A 84 2.52 -11.52 7.80
N GLY A 85 2.18 -12.23 6.71
CA GLY A 85 2.66 -11.91 5.36
C GLY A 85 4.16 -12.12 5.17
N THR A 86 4.79 -11.21 4.38
CA THR A 86 6.16 -11.35 3.88
C THR A 86 7.20 -11.71 4.95
N PRO A 87 7.26 -11.07 6.13
CA PRO A 87 8.22 -11.44 7.18
C PRO A 87 8.14 -12.91 7.59
N ASN A 88 6.92 -13.44 7.76
CA ASN A 88 6.72 -14.82 8.21
C ASN A 88 6.99 -15.84 7.10
N TYR A 89 6.74 -15.48 5.84
CA TYR A 89 7.18 -16.30 4.72
C TYR A 89 8.71 -16.31 4.60
N THR A 90 9.35 -15.16 4.79
CA THR A 90 10.81 -15.03 4.75
C THR A 90 11.49 -15.83 5.86
N THR A 91 10.98 -15.81 7.09
CA THR A 91 11.56 -16.62 8.18
C THR A 91 11.46 -18.12 7.91
N ARG A 92 10.38 -18.59 7.28
CA ARG A 92 10.23 -20.00 6.83
C ARG A 92 11.20 -20.34 5.69
N LEU A 93 11.35 -19.46 4.69
CA LEU A 93 12.29 -19.66 3.58
C LEU A 93 13.75 -19.67 4.07
N LEU A 94 14.08 -18.81 5.01
CA LEU A 94 15.42 -18.64 5.58
C LEU A 94 15.63 -19.43 6.88
N LYS A 95 14.91 -20.54 7.08
CA LYS A 95 15.02 -21.36 8.30
C LYS A 95 16.45 -21.80 8.61
N ASN A 96 17.28 -22.00 7.58
CA ASN A 96 18.68 -22.39 7.72
C ASN A 96 19.62 -21.20 7.97
N PHE A 97 19.11 -19.96 7.87
CA PHE A 97 19.86 -18.70 8.04
C PHE A 97 19.09 -17.75 8.98
N PRO A 98 18.93 -18.09 10.27
CA PRO A 98 18.06 -17.36 11.19
C PRO A 98 18.48 -15.89 11.39
N GLY A 99 19.78 -15.60 11.33
CA GLY A 99 20.29 -14.22 11.40
C GLY A 99 19.81 -13.36 10.22
N LEU A 100 19.86 -13.90 9.00
CA LEU A 100 19.36 -13.21 7.81
C LEU A 100 17.84 -13.06 7.85
N GLY A 101 17.11 -14.10 8.29
CA GLY A 101 15.67 -14.04 8.49
C GLY A 101 15.26 -12.92 9.47
N ARG A 102 15.96 -12.81 10.60
CA ARG A 102 15.75 -11.73 11.57
C ARG A 102 16.07 -10.35 11.00
N TYR A 103 17.18 -10.23 10.27
CA TYR A 103 17.55 -8.97 9.62
C TYR A 103 16.48 -8.48 8.65
N VAL A 104 15.95 -9.36 7.79
CA VAL A 104 14.88 -9.00 6.85
C VAL A 104 13.58 -8.65 7.58
N ALA A 105 13.22 -9.40 8.62
CA ALA A 105 12.04 -9.08 9.43
C ALA A 105 12.14 -7.71 10.12
N LEU A 106 13.32 -7.35 10.64
CA LEU A 106 13.57 -6.02 11.19
C LEU A 106 13.49 -4.93 10.12
N GLY A 107 14.10 -5.15 8.94
CA GLY A 107 14.02 -4.21 7.83
C GLY A 107 12.57 -3.95 7.40
N TYR A 108 11.76 -5.01 7.31
CA TYR A 108 10.33 -4.89 7.04
C TYR A 108 9.60 -4.10 8.14
N PHE A 109 9.87 -4.40 9.41
CA PHE A 109 9.26 -3.70 10.54
C PHE A 109 9.60 -2.20 10.53
N PHE A 110 10.86 -1.83 10.33
CA PHE A 110 11.27 -0.42 10.25
C PHE A 110 10.65 0.29 9.04
N SER A 111 10.62 -0.37 7.88
CA SER A 111 9.97 0.18 6.68
C SER A 111 8.48 0.45 6.93
N TRP A 112 7.79 -0.49 7.57
CA TRP A 112 6.38 -0.33 7.92
C TRP A 112 6.18 0.76 8.99
N ALA A 113 6.98 0.78 10.05
CA ALA A 113 6.86 1.73 11.15
C ALA A 113 7.20 3.17 10.75
N ALA A 114 8.03 3.35 9.72
CA ALA A 114 8.34 4.68 9.16
C ALA A 114 7.17 5.28 8.36
N ALA A 115 6.28 4.46 7.81
CA ALA A 115 5.23 4.92 6.90
C ALA A 115 4.23 5.90 7.58
N PRO A 116 3.70 5.64 8.79
CA PRO A 116 2.82 6.60 9.48
C PRO A 116 3.47 7.97 9.68
N ALA A 117 4.74 8.01 10.08
CA ALA A 117 5.47 9.26 10.29
C ALA A 117 5.67 10.02 8.97
N LEU A 118 6.03 9.31 7.89
CA LEU A 118 6.16 9.91 6.57
C LEU A 118 4.83 10.53 6.09
N TYR A 119 3.72 9.81 6.22
CA TYR A 119 2.40 10.32 5.83
C TYR A 119 1.95 11.48 6.71
N ALA A 120 2.26 11.47 8.01
CA ALA A 120 1.99 12.59 8.90
C ALA A 120 2.72 13.87 8.47
N ILE A 121 3.98 13.75 8.06
CA ILE A 121 4.77 14.88 7.53
C ILE A 121 4.14 15.41 6.23
N ILE A 122 3.85 14.52 5.28
CA ILE A 122 3.25 14.92 3.99
C ILE A 122 1.92 15.62 4.21
N LEU A 123 1.03 15.03 5.01
CA LEU A 123 -0.28 15.61 5.29
C LEU A 123 -0.17 16.96 6.01
N THR A 124 0.73 17.10 6.97
CA THR A 124 0.96 18.37 7.67
C THR A 124 1.45 19.45 6.70
N ASN A 125 2.36 19.10 5.78
CA ASN A 125 2.87 20.04 4.79
C ASN A 125 1.76 20.47 3.81
N LEU A 126 0.89 19.55 3.39
CA LEU A 126 -0.27 19.90 2.57
C LEU A 126 -1.22 20.86 3.30
N ILE A 127 -1.50 20.62 4.58
CA ILE A 127 -2.34 21.53 5.39
C ILE A 127 -1.66 22.89 5.52
N LYS A 128 -0.36 22.92 5.82
CA LYS A 128 0.42 24.16 5.96
C LYS A 128 0.33 25.03 4.72
N VAL A 129 0.58 24.47 3.53
CA VAL A 129 0.52 25.22 2.27
C VAL A 129 -0.87 25.82 2.04
N ASN A 130 -1.94 25.09 2.38
CA ASN A 130 -3.30 25.62 2.29
C ASN A 130 -3.66 26.64 3.38
N PHE A 131 -2.99 26.61 4.54
CA PHE A 131 -3.20 27.59 5.60
C PHE A 131 -2.44 28.89 5.32
N GLU A 132 -1.26 28.80 4.71
CA GLU A 132 -0.46 29.95 4.28
C GLU A 132 -1.21 30.81 3.25
N THR A 133 -1.95 30.20 2.31
CA THR A 133 -2.80 30.94 1.37
C THR A 133 -3.94 31.71 2.04
N LEU A 134 -4.30 31.33 3.27
CA LEU A 134 -5.33 31.96 4.09
C LEU A 134 -4.74 32.86 5.19
N GLY A 135 -3.40 32.97 5.29
CA GLY A 135 -2.72 33.73 6.34
C GLY A 135 -2.81 33.12 7.74
N ILE A 136 -3.12 31.83 7.86
CA ILE A 136 -3.30 31.14 9.15
C ILE A 136 -1.99 30.44 9.55
N SER A 137 -1.54 30.64 10.79
CA SER A 137 -0.36 29.93 11.32
C SER A 137 -0.67 28.44 11.55
N CYS A 138 0.15 27.55 11.01
CA CYS A 138 -0.03 26.09 11.13
C CYS A 138 0.82 25.50 12.28
N PRO A 139 0.22 24.80 13.27
CA PRO A 139 0.96 24.15 14.35
C PRO A 139 1.57 22.82 13.91
N GLU A 140 2.64 22.88 13.12
CA GLU A 140 3.23 21.72 12.43
C GLU A 140 3.60 20.55 13.34
N THR A 141 4.33 20.80 14.43
CA THR A 141 4.82 19.74 15.32
C THR A 141 3.66 18.97 15.95
N PHE A 142 2.62 19.70 16.38
CA PHE A 142 1.41 19.10 16.93
C PHE A 142 0.71 18.21 15.90
N LEU A 143 0.51 18.72 14.68
CA LEU A 143 -0.13 17.94 13.59
C LEU A 143 0.67 16.70 13.21
N LYS A 144 2.00 16.80 13.11
CA LYS A 144 2.87 15.65 12.82
C LYS A 144 2.75 14.56 13.89
N VAL A 145 2.77 14.94 15.17
CA VAL A 145 2.61 13.99 16.28
C VAL A 145 1.22 13.36 16.28
N LEU A 146 0.17 14.19 16.12
CA LEU A 146 -1.22 13.75 16.11
C LEU A 146 -1.49 12.76 14.97
N PHE A 147 -1.11 13.10 13.74
CA PHE A 147 -1.30 12.23 12.58
C PHE A 147 -0.43 10.98 12.61
N THR A 148 0.70 10.99 13.32
CA THR A 148 1.49 9.78 13.56
C THR A 148 0.79 8.88 14.58
N ALA A 149 0.18 9.44 15.63
CA ALA A 149 -0.44 8.69 16.72
C ALA A 149 -1.79 8.05 16.33
N ILE A 150 -2.62 8.75 15.56
CA ILE A 150 -3.96 8.28 15.17
C ILE A 150 -3.95 6.88 14.54
N PRO A 151 -3.08 6.56 13.54
CA PRO A 151 -3.00 5.22 12.98
C PRO A 151 -2.72 4.13 14.00
N PHE A 152 -1.87 4.39 15.01
CA PHE A 152 -1.61 3.42 16.07
C PHE A 152 -2.85 3.21 16.95
N ILE A 153 -3.53 4.29 17.33
CA ILE A 153 -4.78 4.21 18.10
C ILE A 153 -5.82 3.38 17.33
N LEU A 154 -6.00 3.65 16.03
CA LEU A 154 -6.94 2.93 15.19
C LEU A 154 -6.54 1.47 14.92
N ALA A 155 -5.24 1.17 14.82
CA ALA A 155 -4.76 -0.19 14.61
C ALA A 155 -5.13 -1.12 15.78
N PHE A 156 -5.21 -0.59 17.01
CA PHE A 156 -5.63 -1.36 18.19
C PHE A 156 -7.16 -1.49 18.35
N SER A 157 -7.96 -0.81 17.51
CA SER A 157 -9.43 -0.88 17.53
C SER A 157 -10.01 -2.13 16.83
N GLY A 158 -9.16 -2.99 16.27
CA GLY A 158 -9.54 -4.25 15.64
C GLY A 158 -9.51 -4.23 14.11
N THR A 159 -9.15 -5.37 13.51
CA THR A 159 -8.88 -5.51 12.07
C THR A 159 -10.10 -5.27 11.19
N ARG A 160 -11.31 -5.62 11.65
CA ARG A 160 -12.56 -5.39 10.92
C ARG A 160 -12.96 -3.90 10.86
N ALA A 161 -12.80 -3.18 11.98
CA ALA A 161 -13.06 -1.73 12.02
C ALA A 161 -12.12 -0.99 11.06
N LEU A 162 -10.85 -1.37 11.06
CA LEU A 162 -9.85 -0.84 10.14
C LEU A 162 -10.21 -1.15 8.67
N ALA A 163 -10.67 -2.37 8.38
CA ALA A 163 -11.10 -2.76 7.04
C ALA A 163 -12.24 -1.91 6.48
N LEU A 164 -13.26 -1.64 7.30
CA LEU A 164 -14.38 -0.80 6.93
C LEU A 164 -13.94 0.64 6.72
N LEU A 165 -13.08 1.18 7.60
CA LEU A 165 -12.50 2.50 7.42
C LEU A 165 -11.78 2.59 6.07
N HIS A 166 -10.98 1.59 5.73
CA HIS A 166 -10.27 1.56 4.45
C HIS A 166 -11.25 1.53 3.27
N LEU A 167 -12.28 0.69 3.34
CA LEU A 167 -13.30 0.62 2.28
C LEU A 167 -13.99 1.97 2.05
N PHE A 168 -14.36 2.70 3.10
CA PHE A 168 -15.08 3.97 2.98
C PHE A 168 -14.19 5.19 2.68
N PHE A 169 -12.90 5.16 3.01
CA PHE A 169 -12.00 6.29 2.76
C PHE A 169 -11.09 6.09 1.55
N VAL A 170 -10.51 4.89 1.40
CA VAL A 170 -9.48 4.61 0.38
C VAL A 170 -10.09 4.44 -0.99
N LEU A 171 -11.20 3.70 -1.09
CA LEU A 171 -11.84 3.45 -2.37
C LEU A 171 -12.37 4.74 -2.99
N PRO A 172 -13.09 5.62 -2.26
CA PRO A 172 -13.45 6.93 -2.79
C PRO A 172 -12.24 7.81 -3.12
N ALA A 173 -11.20 7.82 -2.28
CA ALA A 173 -10.00 8.62 -2.55
C ALA A 173 -9.31 8.21 -3.88
N ILE A 174 -9.19 6.90 -4.14
CA ILE A 174 -8.62 6.40 -5.39
C ILE A 174 -9.53 6.73 -6.57
N LEU A 175 -10.85 6.61 -6.40
CA LEU A 175 -11.80 6.98 -7.45
C LEU A 175 -11.68 8.46 -7.82
N LEU A 176 -11.61 9.34 -6.80
CA LEU A 176 -11.40 10.78 -7.01
C LEU A 176 -10.06 11.07 -7.68
N LEU A 177 -8.99 10.37 -7.29
CA LEU A 177 -7.68 10.50 -7.93
C LEU A 177 -7.72 10.09 -9.40
N LEU A 178 -8.38 8.97 -9.71
CA LEU A 178 -8.54 8.50 -11.09
C LEU A 178 -9.37 9.49 -11.91
N LEU A 179 -10.47 10.00 -11.35
CA LEU A 179 -11.28 11.04 -11.99
C LEU A 179 -10.46 12.29 -12.26
N PHE A 180 -9.64 12.74 -11.32
CA PHE A 180 -8.73 13.87 -11.49
C PHE A 180 -7.71 13.61 -12.62
N CYS A 181 -7.10 12.42 -12.66
CA CYS A 181 -6.17 12.06 -13.73
C CYS A 181 -6.85 12.02 -15.10
N VAL A 182 -8.04 11.41 -15.20
CA VAL A 182 -8.82 11.34 -16.45
C VAL A 182 -9.23 12.74 -16.90
N GLN A 183 -9.74 13.57 -15.99
CA GLN A 183 -10.06 14.96 -16.27
C GLN A 183 -8.82 15.72 -16.77
N GLY A 184 -7.66 15.55 -16.14
CA GLY A 184 -6.41 16.18 -16.53
C GLY A 184 -5.96 15.77 -17.94
N VAL A 185 -6.01 14.48 -18.26
CA VAL A 185 -5.67 13.96 -19.60
C VAL A 185 -6.64 14.48 -20.66
N LEU A 186 -7.95 14.44 -20.38
CA LEU A 186 -8.96 14.98 -21.30
C LEU A 186 -8.75 16.48 -21.51
N TRP A 187 -8.51 17.24 -20.44
CA TRP A 187 -8.21 18.66 -20.52
C TRP A 187 -6.98 18.93 -21.38
N SER A 188 -5.87 18.23 -21.16
CA SER A 188 -4.65 18.38 -21.97
C SER A 188 -4.88 18.02 -23.44
N ALA A 189 -5.64 16.95 -23.73
CA ALA A 189 -5.94 16.54 -25.10
C ALA A 189 -6.79 17.57 -25.86
N PHE A 190 -7.85 18.10 -25.23
CA PHE A 190 -8.75 19.06 -25.86
C PHE A 190 -8.24 20.51 -25.81
N SER A 191 -7.47 20.89 -24.79
CA SER A 191 -6.82 22.20 -24.73
C SER A 191 -5.75 22.38 -25.81
N SER A 192 -5.09 21.29 -26.21
CA SER A 192 -4.12 21.29 -27.32
C SER A 192 -4.79 21.44 -28.70
N ALA A 193 -6.05 20.99 -28.85
CA ALA A 193 -6.83 21.18 -30.06
C ALA A 193 -7.26 22.64 -30.28
N ASN A 194 -7.24 23.48 -29.24
CA ASN A 194 -7.55 24.91 -29.30
C ASN A 194 -6.32 25.82 -29.45
N PHE A 195 -5.10 25.28 -29.55
CA PHE A 195 -3.86 26.06 -29.67
C PHE A 195 -3.03 25.73 -30.92
N ASN A 196 -3.72 25.49 -32.05
CA ASN A 196 -3.14 25.66 -33.38
C ASN A 196 -3.71 26.94 -34.03
N PHE A 197 -3.42 28.09 -33.43
CA PHE A 197 -3.43 29.36 -34.16
C PHE A 197 -1.97 29.80 -34.29
N SER A 198 -1.33 29.40 -35.39
CA SER A 198 -0.13 30.09 -35.86
C SER A 198 -0.51 31.55 -36.14
N PRO A 199 0.37 32.50 -35.80
CA PRO A 199 1.04 33.15 -36.92
C PRO A 199 2.52 33.47 -36.65
N LYS A 200 3.32 33.17 -37.68
CA LYS A 200 4.66 33.66 -38.04
C LYS A 200 5.83 33.35 -37.11
#